data_AF-A0A2R6GIA8-F1
#
_entry.id   AF-A0A2R6GIA8-F1
#
_cell.length_a   1.000
_cell.length_b   1.000
_cell.length_c   1.000
_cell.angle_alpha   90.00
_cell.angle_beta   90.00
_cell.angle_gamma   90.00
#
_symmetry.space_group_name_H-M   'P 1'
#
loop_
_entity.id
_entity.type
_entity.pdbx_description
1 polymer ?
#
loop_
_entity_poly.entity_id
_entity_poly.type
_entity_poly.pdbx_seq_one_letter_code
_entity_poly.pdbx_strand_id
1 'polypeptide(L)'
;MSGPVPELDERATACAERLAAADRVLVASHIDADGLTSAAVAASMLRRAGIPHEVNFEKQLDEQAVARIAATDYDTVLFTDFGSGQLPHVHERVTAGDFEAVIADHHQPAAPEGVDPADLDYHLNPLSFGIDGAAELSGAGTTYVLARALAATADTAAHTDGGVTTDDGGAADDGATTDGGAGAEDNRDLAALAVVGAIGDMQASDGELVGANAAIVEEGVEAGVLEEGTDLALYGTQTRPLPKLLEYAGDVPIPGVTGDESGAIRFLDGLDVDLKADGEWRRWVDLTDDEKREVASALVQRAVSRGVPADRVNALVGTTYVLAEEEPGTELRDASEFSTLLNATARYERADVGLAVCLGDRGEAYDSARKLLRNHRRNLSRGIDMVEQEGVEQAEHVQWFHAGDRIRETIVGIVAGMAMGADGVRGDKPIVALAETDETIAVDDEEERQVDAVKVSARATHHLVRQGVDLSTVMSEAAAAVGGEGGGHDVAAGATVPAGRESDFVAAADEIVAEQLDQ
;
A
#
# COMPACT_ATOMS: atom_id res chain seq x y z
N MET A 1 2.30 -24.77 15.77
CA MET A 1 0.86 -24.57 15.48
C MET A 1 0.74 -24.32 13.99
N SER A 2 -0.42 -24.56 13.35
CA SER A 2 -0.60 -24.10 11.96
C SER A 2 -0.46 -22.58 11.90
N GLY A 3 -0.07 -22.04 10.75
CA GLY A 3 -0.06 -20.61 10.55
C GLY A 3 -1.48 -20.02 10.61
N PRO A 4 -1.60 -18.68 10.54
CA PRO A 4 -2.89 -17.98 10.51
C PRO A 4 -3.71 -18.27 9.25
N VAL A 5 -3.08 -18.80 8.19
CA VAL A 5 -3.70 -19.10 6.90
C VAL A 5 -3.40 -20.55 6.51
N PRO A 6 -4.18 -21.53 7.03
CA PRO A 6 -3.88 -22.96 6.87
C PRO A 6 -3.81 -23.44 5.42
N GLU A 7 -4.55 -22.79 4.51
CA GLU A 7 -4.55 -23.07 3.07
C GLU A 7 -3.16 -22.92 2.44
N LEU A 8 -2.31 -22.06 3.03
CA LEU A 8 -0.97 -21.75 2.54
C LEU A 8 0.14 -22.51 3.26
N ASP A 9 -0.15 -23.23 4.35
CA ASP A 9 0.85 -23.80 5.26
C ASP A 9 1.89 -24.69 4.54
N GLU A 10 1.45 -25.58 3.64
CA GLU A 10 2.35 -26.50 2.92
C GLU A 10 3.31 -25.73 2.01
N ARG A 11 2.80 -24.78 1.22
CA ARG A 11 3.60 -23.95 0.32
C ARG A 11 4.53 -23.01 1.10
N ALA A 12 4.03 -22.41 2.18
CA ALA A 12 4.82 -21.54 3.05
C ALA A 12 5.96 -22.31 3.73
N THR A 13 5.72 -23.55 4.13
CA THR A 13 6.75 -24.43 4.70
C THR A 13 7.83 -24.75 3.67
N ALA A 14 7.46 -25.10 2.43
CA ALA A 14 8.43 -25.36 1.36
C ALA A 14 9.31 -24.12 1.06
N CYS A 15 8.70 -22.94 0.96
CA CYS A 15 9.42 -21.67 0.81
C CYS A 15 10.35 -21.40 2.00
N ALA A 16 9.88 -21.61 3.23
CA ALA A 16 10.66 -21.41 4.44
C ALA A 16 11.88 -22.34 4.53
N GLU A 17 11.71 -23.63 4.18
CA GLU A 17 12.82 -24.59 4.11
C GLU A 17 13.85 -24.18 3.05
N ARG A 18 13.41 -23.67 1.90
CA ARG A 18 14.33 -23.17 0.87
C ARG A 18 15.14 -21.98 1.35
N LEU A 19 14.51 -21.02 2.05
CA LEU A 19 15.20 -19.87 2.62
C LEU A 19 16.16 -20.28 3.74
N ALA A 20 15.76 -21.20 4.62
CA ALA A 20 16.60 -21.68 5.71
C ALA A 20 17.88 -22.40 5.22
N ALA A 21 17.85 -22.95 4.00
CA ALA A 21 19.00 -23.59 3.37
C ALA A 21 19.91 -22.61 2.60
N ALA A 22 19.55 -21.33 2.51
CA ALA A 22 20.34 -20.33 1.78
C ALA A 22 21.50 -19.78 2.63
N ASP A 23 22.67 -19.58 2.00
CA ASP A 23 23.82 -18.94 2.66
C ASP A 23 23.60 -17.43 2.87
N ARG A 24 22.89 -16.80 1.94
CA ARG A 24 22.47 -15.39 1.96
C ARG A 24 21.30 -15.16 1.01
N VAL A 25 20.47 -14.16 1.29
CA VAL A 25 19.26 -13.86 0.51
C VAL A 25 19.25 -12.42 0.03
N LEU A 26 18.95 -12.20 -1.24
CA LEU A 26 18.54 -10.88 -1.72
C LEU A 26 17.03 -10.76 -1.59
N VAL A 27 16.55 -9.80 -0.81
CA VAL A 27 15.13 -9.46 -0.74
C VAL A 27 14.86 -8.38 -1.78
N ALA A 28 14.10 -8.70 -2.82
CA ALA A 28 13.61 -7.73 -3.78
C ALA A 28 12.16 -7.39 -3.43
N SER A 29 11.82 -6.10 -3.31
CA SER A 29 10.45 -5.68 -2.99
C SER A 29 10.00 -4.45 -3.79
N HIS A 30 8.68 -4.27 -3.87
CA HIS A 30 8.04 -3.13 -4.50
C HIS A 30 8.17 -1.83 -3.65
N ILE A 31 7.94 -0.66 -4.27
CA ILE A 31 8.09 0.67 -3.65
C ILE A 31 6.72 1.31 -3.40
N ASP A 32 6.00 0.76 -2.43
CA ASP A 32 4.78 1.33 -1.83
C ASP A 32 4.64 0.87 -0.38
N ALA A 33 3.49 1.09 0.26
CA ALA A 33 3.28 0.66 1.64
C ALA A 33 3.31 -0.87 1.82
N ASP A 34 2.74 -1.65 0.89
CA ASP A 34 2.68 -3.11 1.01
C ASP A 34 4.06 -3.71 0.74
N GLY A 35 4.80 -3.21 -0.25
CA GLY A 35 6.18 -3.61 -0.52
C GLY A 35 7.17 -3.22 0.57
N LEU A 36 7.03 -2.03 1.18
CA LEU A 36 7.88 -1.59 2.30
C LEU A 36 7.63 -2.43 3.55
N THR A 37 6.38 -2.75 3.85
CA THR A 37 6.03 -3.60 5.01
C THR A 37 6.42 -5.05 4.75
N SER A 38 6.21 -5.57 3.54
CA SER A 38 6.70 -6.89 3.11
C SER A 38 8.21 -7.03 3.29
N ALA A 39 8.98 -6.06 2.79
CA ALA A 39 10.43 -6.05 2.94
C ALA A 39 10.86 -6.01 4.42
N ALA A 40 10.14 -5.27 5.27
CA ALA A 40 10.43 -5.20 6.70
C ALA A 40 10.10 -6.51 7.45
N VAL A 41 8.99 -7.16 7.08
CA VAL A 41 8.63 -8.50 7.59
C VAL A 41 9.69 -9.51 7.15
N ALA A 42 10.08 -9.51 5.87
CA ALA A 42 11.12 -10.39 5.33
C ALA A 42 12.48 -10.17 5.99
N ALA A 43 12.94 -8.92 6.10
CA ALA A 43 14.19 -8.59 6.77
C ALA A 43 14.18 -9.00 8.26
N SER A 44 13.05 -8.81 8.94
CA SER A 44 12.90 -9.20 10.35
C SER A 44 12.93 -10.71 10.53
N MET A 45 12.20 -11.48 9.72
CA MET A 45 12.21 -12.95 9.81
C MET A 45 13.60 -13.54 9.48
N LEU A 46 14.28 -13.01 8.45
CA LEU A 46 15.61 -13.50 8.04
C LEU A 46 16.66 -13.17 9.10
N ARG A 47 16.62 -11.95 9.66
CA ARG A 47 17.48 -11.54 10.79
C ARG A 47 17.30 -12.46 11.99
N ARG A 48 16.05 -12.77 12.36
CA ARG A 48 15.71 -13.68 13.48
C ARG A 48 16.17 -15.11 13.25
N ALA A 49 16.08 -15.58 12.01
CA ALA A 49 16.59 -16.89 11.59
C ALA A 49 18.13 -16.93 11.44
N GLY A 50 18.82 -15.79 11.60
CA GLY A 50 20.28 -15.71 11.43
C GLY A 50 20.74 -15.80 9.98
N ILE A 51 19.87 -15.53 9.01
CA ILE A 51 20.15 -15.60 7.58
C ILE A 51 20.63 -14.21 7.08
N PRO A 52 21.88 -14.10 6.60
CA PRO A 52 22.39 -12.86 6.02
C PRO A 52 21.54 -12.41 4.83
N HIS A 53 21.22 -11.12 4.75
CA HIS A 53 20.41 -10.60 3.66
C HIS A 53 20.68 -9.13 3.37
N GLU A 54 20.33 -8.72 2.15
CA GLU A 54 20.22 -7.32 1.73
C GLU A 54 18.84 -7.09 1.13
N VAL A 55 18.34 -5.85 1.23
CA VAL A 55 17.05 -5.45 0.65
C VAL A 55 17.31 -4.53 -0.54
N ASN A 56 16.77 -4.89 -1.70
CA ASN A 56 16.72 -4.08 -2.90
C ASN A 56 15.25 -3.73 -3.22
N PHE A 57 15.04 -2.50 -3.64
CA PHE A 57 13.71 -2.00 -3.98
C PHE A 57 13.65 -1.67 -5.47
N GLU A 58 12.62 -2.15 -6.16
CA GLU A 58 12.40 -1.85 -7.57
C GLU A 58 11.01 -1.21 -7.75
N LYS A 59 10.92 -0.16 -8.57
CA LYS A 59 9.62 0.46 -8.90
C LYS A 59 8.74 -0.51 -9.70
N GLN A 60 9.36 -1.30 -10.57
CA GLN A 60 8.73 -2.33 -11.38
C GLN A 60 9.76 -3.44 -11.60
N LEU A 61 9.31 -4.69 -11.61
CA LEU A 61 10.17 -5.86 -11.82
C LEU A 61 10.24 -6.21 -13.33
N ASP A 62 10.62 -5.25 -14.17
CA ASP A 62 10.75 -5.48 -15.61
C ASP A 62 11.91 -6.46 -15.96
N GLU A 63 12.02 -6.84 -17.23
CA GLU A 63 13.09 -7.73 -17.70
C GLU A 63 14.49 -7.22 -17.34
N GLN A 64 14.70 -5.89 -17.38
CA GLN A 64 15.99 -5.28 -17.05
C GLN A 64 16.28 -5.37 -15.55
N ALA A 65 15.28 -5.19 -14.68
CA ALA A 65 15.38 -5.35 -13.25
C ALA A 65 15.71 -6.80 -12.89
N VAL A 66 15.01 -7.76 -13.48
CA VAL A 66 15.30 -9.19 -13.30
C VAL A 66 16.72 -9.53 -13.79
N ALA A 67 17.16 -8.96 -14.91
CA ALA A 67 18.53 -9.14 -15.39
C ALA A 67 19.58 -8.49 -14.47
N ARG A 68 19.30 -7.33 -13.86
CA ARG A 68 20.17 -6.72 -12.84
C ARG A 68 20.31 -7.62 -11.61
N ILE A 69 19.20 -8.20 -11.15
CA ILE A 69 19.17 -9.16 -10.03
C ILE A 69 19.99 -10.40 -10.37
N ALA A 70 19.80 -10.98 -11.56
CA ALA A 70 20.56 -12.14 -12.04
C ALA A 70 22.08 -11.87 -12.17
N ALA A 71 22.48 -10.61 -12.37
CA ALA A 71 23.88 -10.22 -12.45
C ALA A 71 24.54 -10.02 -11.08
N THR A 72 23.80 -10.12 -9.97
CA THR A 72 24.35 -10.10 -8.62
C THR A 72 25.02 -11.43 -8.26
N ASP A 73 25.67 -11.50 -7.10
CA ASP A 73 26.31 -12.71 -6.56
C ASP A 73 25.40 -13.47 -5.57
N TYR A 74 24.08 -13.26 -5.63
CA TYR A 74 23.10 -13.95 -4.78
C TYR A 74 22.54 -15.21 -5.46
N ASP A 75 22.76 -16.36 -4.83
CA ASP A 75 22.21 -17.65 -5.30
C ASP A 75 20.71 -17.82 -4.97
N THR A 76 20.18 -17.06 -4.00
CA THR A 76 18.76 -17.10 -3.60
C THR A 76 18.19 -15.69 -3.52
N VAL A 77 17.04 -15.49 -4.17
CA VAL A 77 16.30 -14.23 -4.20
C VAL A 77 14.89 -14.45 -3.65
N LEU A 78 14.50 -13.64 -2.67
CA LEU A 78 13.15 -13.55 -2.15
C LEU A 78 12.46 -12.32 -2.77
N PHE A 79 11.47 -12.55 -3.62
CA PHE A 79 10.60 -11.51 -4.14
C PHE A 79 9.40 -11.33 -3.23
N THR A 80 9.14 -10.11 -2.78
CA THR A 80 7.97 -9.78 -1.96
C THR A 80 7.13 -8.69 -2.61
N ASP A 81 5.81 -8.85 -2.59
CA ASP A 81 4.84 -7.89 -3.16
C ASP A 81 4.92 -7.70 -4.69
N PHE A 82 5.66 -8.57 -5.37
CA PHE A 82 5.69 -8.70 -6.83
C PHE A 82 6.32 -10.04 -7.24
N GLY A 83 6.42 -10.30 -8.55
CA GLY A 83 7.05 -11.49 -9.11
C GLY A 83 6.07 -12.45 -9.76
N SER A 84 4.80 -12.49 -9.32
CA SER A 84 3.78 -13.36 -9.93
C SER A 84 3.45 -12.92 -11.35
N GLY A 85 3.28 -11.62 -11.58
CA GLY A 85 3.07 -11.06 -12.92
C GLY A 85 4.31 -11.13 -13.83
N GLN A 86 5.49 -11.42 -13.25
CA GLN A 86 6.78 -11.43 -13.94
C GLN A 86 7.41 -12.82 -13.99
N LEU A 87 6.62 -13.86 -13.71
CA LEU A 87 7.02 -15.25 -13.80
C LEU A 87 7.74 -15.61 -15.11
N PRO A 88 7.42 -15.06 -16.31
CA PRO A 88 8.15 -15.42 -17.53
C PRO A 88 9.63 -15.04 -17.46
N HIS A 89 9.93 -13.83 -16.95
CA HIS A 89 11.30 -13.34 -16.81
C HIS A 89 12.02 -14.03 -15.64
N VAL A 90 11.34 -14.21 -14.50
CA VAL A 90 11.93 -14.86 -13.32
C VAL A 90 12.23 -16.34 -13.61
N HIS A 91 11.28 -17.07 -14.20
CA HIS A 91 11.41 -18.49 -14.51
C HIS A 91 12.53 -18.76 -15.52
N GLU A 92 12.73 -17.86 -16.50
CA GLU A 92 13.84 -17.95 -17.45
C GLU A 92 15.20 -17.95 -16.72
N ARG A 93 15.41 -17.00 -15.80
CA ARG A 93 16.65 -16.89 -15.02
C ARG A 93 16.86 -18.06 -14.06
N VAL A 94 15.79 -18.50 -13.40
CA VAL A 94 15.83 -19.70 -12.54
C VAL A 94 16.22 -20.94 -13.35
N THR A 95 15.66 -21.11 -14.55
CA THR A 95 15.98 -22.23 -15.45
C THR A 95 17.42 -22.15 -15.98
N ALA A 96 17.94 -20.94 -16.20
CA ALA A 96 19.33 -20.71 -16.56
C ALA A 96 20.32 -21.03 -15.42
N GLY A 97 19.82 -21.14 -14.18
CA GLY A 97 20.64 -21.36 -12.99
C GLY A 97 21.30 -20.09 -12.49
N ASP A 98 20.75 -18.91 -12.82
CA ASP A 98 21.30 -17.62 -12.39
C ASP A 98 21.05 -17.40 -10.88
N PHE A 99 19.89 -17.83 -10.38
CA PHE A 99 19.52 -17.85 -8.96
C PHE A 99 18.31 -18.76 -8.73
N GLU A 100 17.98 -19.04 -7.46
CA GLU A 100 16.73 -19.64 -7.05
C GLU A 100 15.77 -18.60 -6.51
N ALA A 101 14.49 -18.70 -6.92
CA ALA A 101 13.46 -17.74 -6.54
C ALA A 101 12.56 -18.32 -5.44
N VAL A 102 12.30 -17.52 -4.41
CA VAL A 102 11.15 -17.65 -3.52
C VAL A 102 10.28 -16.41 -3.76
N ILE A 103 9.00 -16.59 -4.03
CA ILE A 103 8.08 -15.48 -4.34
C ILE A 103 6.96 -15.49 -3.30
N ALA A 104 6.77 -14.38 -2.58
CA ALA A 104 5.67 -14.12 -1.67
C ALA A 104 4.88 -12.91 -2.17
N ASP A 105 3.78 -13.16 -2.87
CA ASP A 105 3.08 -12.13 -3.66
C ASP A 105 1.59 -12.48 -3.81
N HIS A 106 0.75 -11.51 -4.12
CA HIS A 106 -0.72 -11.63 -4.20
C HIS A 106 -1.29 -11.27 -5.58
N HIS A 107 -0.46 -10.75 -6.49
CA HIS A 107 -0.88 -10.36 -7.84
C HIS A 107 -1.25 -11.56 -8.74
N GLN A 108 -2.06 -11.29 -9.77
CA GLN A 108 -2.41 -12.28 -10.80
C GLN A 108 -1.14 -12.88 -11.45
N PRO A 109 -0.94 -14.20 -11.38
CA PRO A 109 0.24 -14.82 -11.98
C PRO A 109 0.21 -14.80 -13.51
N ALA A 110 1.32 -14.41 -14.14
CA ALA A 110 1.51 -14.50 -15.59
C ALA A 110 2.37 -15.73 -15.94
N ALA A 111 1.79 -16.93 -15.95
CA ALA A 111 2.55 -18.14 -16.19
C ALA A 111 3.02 -18.26 -17.66
N PRO A 112 4.24 -18.78 -17.93
CA PRO A 112 4.61 -19.26 -19.25
C PRO A 112 3.65 -20.33 -19.78
N GLU A 113 3.55 -20.46 -21.10
CA GLU A 113 2.71 -21.51 -21.70
C GLU A 113 3.08 -22.91 -21.17
N GLY A 114 2.07 -23.62 -20.65
CA GLY A 114 2.23 -24.99 -20.15
C GLY A 114 2.77 -25.10 -18.72
N VAL A 115 2.97 -23.98 -18.02
CA VAL A 115 3.30 -23.95 -16.58
C VAL A 115 2.05 -23.54 -15.81
N ASP A 116 1.63 -24.36 -14.86
CA ASP A 116 0.65 -23.94 -13.86
C ASP A 116 1.40 -23.24 -12.71
N PRO A 117 1.10 -21.96 -12.38
CA PRO A 117 1.70 -21.30 -11.22
C PRO A 117 1.53 -22.11 -9.93
N ALA A 118 0.42 -22.84 -9.78
CA ALA A 118 0.19 -23.69 -8.63
C ALA A 118 1.20 -24.85 -8.52
N ASP A 119 1.86 -25.24 -9.61
CA ASP A 119 2.88 -26.29 -9.62
C ASP A 119 4.30 -25.78 -9.28
N LEU A 120 4.49 -24.46 -9.12
CA LEU A 120 5.79 -23.88 -8.79
C LEU A 120 6.09 -23.98 -7.28
N ASP A 121 7.00 -24.88 -6.89
CA ASP A 121 7.28 -25.22 -5.48
C ASP A 121 7.52 -24.03 -4.53
N TYR A 122 8.11 -22.94 -5.02
CA TYR A 122 8.50 -21.77 -4.21
C TYR A 122 7.73 -20.50 -4.57
N HIS A 123 6.52 -20.65 -5.15
CA HIS A 123 5.58 -19.56 -5.41
C HIS A 123 4.48 -19.58 -4.34
N LEU A 124 4.61 -18.72 -3.33
CA LEU A 124 3.62 -18.51 -2.30
C LEU A 124 2.70 -17.36 -2.74
N ASN A 125 1.54 -17.71 -3.31
CA ASN A 125 0.54 -16.74 -3.75
C ASN A 125 -0.89 -17.22 -3.41
N PRO A 126 -1.70 -16.39 -2.72
CA PRO A 126 -3.07 -16.75 -2.29
C PRO A 126 -3.98 -17.19 -3.44
N LEU A 127 -3.83 -16.62 -4.63
CA LEU A 127 -4.69 -16.92 -5.79
C LEU A 127 -4.57 -18.38 -6.24
N SER A 128 -3.39 -18.99 -6.06
CA SER A 128 -3.18 -20.42 -6.35
C SER A 128 -3.94 -21.36 -5.41
N PHE A 129 -4.48 -20.82 -4.31
CA PHE A 129 -5.20 -21.57 -3.26
C PHE A 129 -6.65 -21.07 -3.08
N GLY A 130 -7.15 -20.25 -4.00
CA GLY A 130 -8.53 -19.77 -4.00
C GLY A 130 -8.82 -18.66 -2.99
N ILE A 131 -7.78 -17.98 -2.50
CA ILE A 131 -7.88 -16.77 -1.67
C ILE A 131 -7.76 -15.55 -2.57
N ASP A 132 -8.64 -14.56 -2.40
CA ASP A 132 -8.64 -13.34 -3.23
C ASP A 132 -7.47 -12.43 -2.88
N GLY A 133 -6.48 -12.35 -3.77
CA GLY A 133 -5.32 -11.47 -3.60
C GLY A 133 -5.65 -9.97 -3.56
N ALA A 134 -6.83 -9.52 -3.98
CA ALA A 134 -7.21 -8.10 -3.94
C ALA A 134 -7.92 -7.68 -2.63
N ALA A 135 -8.41 -8.63 -1.84
CA ALA A 135 -9.25 -8.33 -0.67
C ALA A 135 -8.94 -9.18 0.58
N GLU A 136 -8.42 -10.39 0.40
CA GLU A 136 -8.27 -11.36 1.49
C GLU A 136 -6.81 -11.55 1.94
N LEU A 137 -5.80 -11.24 1.12
CA LEU A 137 -4.39 -11.31 1.54
C LEU A 137 -3.47 -10.45 0.68
N SER A 138 -2.68 -9.56 1.31
CA SER A 138 -1.73 -8.67 0.64
C SER A 138 -0.34 -9.30 0.46
N GLY A 139 0.58 -8.61 -0.22
CA GLY A 139 1.99 -8.97 -0.29
C GLY A 139 2.62 -9.06 1.11
N ALA A 140 2.33 -8.11 1.99
CA ALA A 140 2.82 -8.14 3.37
C ALA A 140 2.18 -9.25 4.19
N GLY A 141 0.89 -9.52 3.98
CA GLY A 141 0.19 -10.66 4.59
C GLY A 141 0.79 -12.00 4.14
N THR A 142 1.07 -12.16 2.84
CA THR A 142 1.69 -13.35 2.28
C THR A 142 3.12 -13.54 2.82
N THR A 143 3.88 -12.46 2.93
CA THR A 143 5.23 -12.47 3.53
C THR A 143 5.18 -12.78 5.03
N TYR A 144 4.14 -12.35 5.74
CA TYR A 144 3.92 -12.70 7.14
C TYR A 144 3.63 -14.19 7.33
N VAL A 145 2.80 -14.80 6.48
CA VAL A 145 2.59 -16.26 6.48
C VAL A 145 3.92 -17.01 6.29
N LEU A 146 4.77 -16.55 5.38
CA LEU A 146 6.12 -17.08 5.20
C LEU A 146 6.99 -16.91 6.46
N ALA A 147 6.94 -15.75 7.12
CA ALA A 147 7.64 -15.50 8.37
C ALA A 147 7.20 -16.45 9.49
N ARG A 148 5.90 -16.76 9.58
CA ARG A 148 5.37 -17.74 10.54
C ARG A 148 5.90 -19.14 10.26
N ALA A 149 5.92 -19.56 8.99
CA ALA A 149 6.48 -20.83 8.59
C ALA A 149 7.98 -20.94 8.89
N LEU A 150 8.77 -19.89 8.62
CA LEU A 150 10.21 -19.87 8.89
C LEU A 150 10.55 -19.97 10.39
N ALA A 151 9.75 -19.34 11.25
CA ALA A 151 9.91 -19.50 12.70
C ALA A 151 9.66 -20.96 13.14
N ALA A 152 8.63 -21.60 12.59
CA ALA A 152 8.28 -22.99 12.92
C ALA A 152 9.32 -24.01 12.42
N THR A 153 9.94 -23.79 11.26
CA THR A 153 11.01 -24.66 10.74
C THR A 153 12.28 -24.55 11.59
N ALA A 154 12.65 -23.33 12.02
CA ALA A 154 13.78 -23.10 12.92
C ALA A 154 13.60 -23.79 14.29
N ASP A 155 12.38 -23.74 14.86
CA ASP A 155 12.05 -24.46 16.09
C ASP A 155 12.20 -25.98 15.93
N THR A 156 11.73 -26.53 14.81
CA THR A 156 11.82 -27.98 14.55
C THR A 156 13.28 -28.44 14.43
N ALA A 157 14.12 -27.65 13.77
CA ALA A 157 15.56 -27.91 13.69
C ALA A 157 16.24 -27.87 15.08
N ALA A 158 15.92 -26.88 15.92
CA ALA A 158 16.48 -26.77 17.27
C ALA A 158 16.09 -27.94 18.19
N HIS A 159 14.85 -28.45 18.06
CA HIS A 159 14.38 -29.60 18.86
C HIS A 159 15.00 -30.94 18.42
N THR A 160 15.43 -31.08 17.16
CA THR A 160 16.05 -32.31 16.66
C THR A 160 17.53 -32.45 17.01
N ASP A 161 18.25 -31.34 17.22
CA ASP A 161 19.67 -31.35 17.59
C ASP A 161 19.91 -31.43 19.13
N GLY A 162 18.87 -31.22 19.95
CA GLY A 162 18.92 -31.27 21.41
C GLY A 162 18.97 -32.69 22.04
N GLY A 163 19.24 -33.72 21.26
CA GLY A 163 19.06 -35.13 21.61
C GLY A 163 20.25 -35.85 22.25
N VAL A 164 20.95 -35.30 23.24
CA VAL A 164 21.67 -36.08 24.29
C VAL A 164 21.75 -35.26 25.58
N THR A 165 20.83 -35.48 26.52
CA THR A 165 21.01 -35.05 27.91
C THR A 165 21.59 -36.20 28.73
N THR A 166 22.88 -36.11 29.07
CA THR A 166 23.44 -36.85 30.20
C THR A 166 23.07 -36.10 31.48
N ASP A 167 22.27 -36.77 32.31
CA ASP A 167 22.00 -36.45 33.71
C ASP A 167 23.32 -36.35 34.50
N ASP A 168 23.63 -35.17 35.04
CA ASP A 168 24.36 -35.10 36.31
C ASP A 168 24.08 -33.76 37.01
N GLY A 169 23.69 -33.85 38.27
CA GLY A 169 23.25 -32.73 39.09
C GLY A 169 24.39 -31.86 39.65
N GLY A 170 24.09 -30.58 39.90
CA GLY A 170 24.98 -29.67 40.61
C GLY A 170 24.30 -28.33 40.90
N ALA A 171 24.44 -27.83 42.13
CA ALA A 171 23.67 -26.76 42.73
C ALA A 171 24.05 -25.32 42.28
N ALA A 172 23.06 -24.43 42.47
CA ALA A 172 23.04 -22.95 42.55
C ALA A 172 24.38 -22.19 42.73
N ASP A 173 24.55 -21.07 42.01
CA ASP A 173 24.55 -19.69 42.57
C ASP A 173 24.68 -18.60 41.48
N ASP A 174 24.01 -17.48 41.77
CA ASP A 174 23.93 -16.11 41.25
C ASP A 174 24.75 -15.57 40.04
N GLY A 175 24.01 -14.86 39.16
CA GLY A 175 24.32 -13.46 38.84
C GLY A 175 25.17 -13.15 37.61
N ALA A 176 24.55 -13.11 36.43
CA ALA A 176 24.92 -12.20 35.34
C ALA A 176 23.81 -12.21 34.27
N THR A 177 23.14 -11.07 34.06
CA THR A 177 22.29 -10.84 32.88
C THR A 177 23.18 -10.74 31.65
N THR A 178 23.33 -11.85 30.95
CA THR A 178 23.86 -11.90 29.58
C THR A 178 22.69 -11.94 28.62
N ASP A 179 22.68 -10.92 27.77
CA ASP A 179 22.12 -10.92 26.42
C ASP A 179 22.49 -12.21 25.65
N GLY A 180 21.59 -12.67 24.78
CA GLY A 180 21.83 -13.80 23.87
C GLY A 180 21.29 -15.15 24.34
N GLY A 181 19.98 -15.35 24.23
CA GLY A 181 19.36 -16.67 24.18
C GLY A 181 18.53 -16.79 22.89
N ALA A 182 19.06 -17.49 21.89
CA ALA A 182 18.35 -17.86 20.67
C ALA A 182 17.25 -18.91 21.00
N GLY A 183 16.18 -18.47 21.62
CA GLY A 183 14.86 -19.09 21.42
C GLY A 183 14.25 -18.45 20.18
N ALA A 184 13.61 -19.22 19.31
CA ALA A 184 12.94 -18.66 18.14
C ALA A 184 11.99 -17.56 18.60
N GLU A 185 12.30 -16.31 18.24
CA GLU A 185 11.36 -15.22 18.44
C GLU A 185 10.13 -15.53 17.60
N ASP A 186 8.98 -15.60 18.28
CA ASP A 186 7.71 -15.85 17.66
C ASP A 186 7.34 -14.67 16.77
N ASN A 187 7.34 -14.85 15.44
CA ASN A 187 7.13 -13.78 14.45
C ASN A 187 5.74 -13.12 14.48
N ARG A 188 4.90 -13.38 15.49
CA ARG A 188 3.54 -12.84 15.62
C ARG A 188 3.48 -11.33 15.76
N ASP A 189 4.54 -10.71 16.29
CA ASP A 189 4.64 -9.26 16.38
C ASP A 189 4.64 -8.58 14.99
N LEU A 190 5.07 -9.28 13.94
CA LEU A 190 5.10 -8.78 12.57
C LEU A 190 3.69 -8.66 11.95
N ALA A 191 2.64 -9.18 12.60
CA ALA A 191 1.25 -9.03 12.16
C ALA A 191 0.85 -7.54 12.05
N ALA A 192 1.39 -6.68 12.91
CA ALA A 192 1.16 -5.23 12.85
C ALA A 192 1.59 -4.63 11.50
N LEU A 193 2.75 -5.01 10.97
CA LEU A 193 3.23 -4.53 9.67
C LEU A 193 2.43 -5.14 8.51
N ALA A 194 2.03 -6.42 8.62
CA ALA A 194 1.17 -7.06 7.62
C ALA A 194 -0.17 -6.33 7.47
N VAL A 195 -0.79 -5.93 8.59
CA VAL A 195 -2.03 -5.13 8.58
C VAL A 195 -1.82 -3.74 7.99
N VAL A 196 -0.69 -3.08 8.27
CA VAL A 196 -0.35 -1.79 7.63
C VAL A 196 -0.23 -1.95 6.11
N GLY A 197 0.39 -3.02 5.63
CA GLY A 197 0.50 -3.35 4.21
C GLY A 197 -0.86 -3.56 3.56
N ALA A 198 -1.70 -4.44 4.13
CA ALA A 198 -3.04 -4.71 3.63
C ALA A 198 -3.95 -3.46 3.59
N ILE A 199 -3.86 -2.58 4.59
CA ILE A 199 -4.57 -1.28 4.58
C ILE A 199 -3.99 -0.35 3.50
N GLY A 200 -2.68 -0.37 3.28
CA GLY A 200 -2.03 0.42 2.22
C GLY A 200 -2.35 -0.03 0.81
N ASP A 201 -2.57 -1.33 0.63
CA ASP A 201 -3.03 -1.94 -0.61
C ASP A 201 -4.56 -1.88 -0.77
N MET A 202 -5.24 -1.13 0.12
CA MET A 202 -6.69 -0.87 0.04
C MET A 202 -7.56 -2.15 0.10
N GLN A 203 -7.10 -3.20 0.77
CA GLN A 203 -7.80 -4.49 0.82
C GLN A 203 -9.00 -4.53 1.78
N ALA A 204 -9.28 -3.46 2.51
CA ALA A 204 -10.44 -3.39 3.39
C ALA A 204 -11.75 -3.38 2.57
N SER A 205 -12.59 -4.39 2.76
CA SER A 205 -13.92 -4.50 2.17
C SER A 205 -14.95 -3.91 3.12
N ASP A 206 -15.76 -2.96 2.65
CA ASP A 206 -16.74 -2.23 3.49
C ASP A 206 -16.13 -1.61 4.78
N GLY A 207 -14.82 -1.33 4.77
CA GLY A 207 -14.09 -0.74 5.90
C GLY A 207 -13.47 -1.74 6.88
N GLU A 208 -13.51 -3.05 6.58
CA GLU A 208 -12.89 -4.09 7.41
C GLU A 208 -12.01 -5.03 6.58
N LEU A 209 -10.93 -5.54 7.18
CA LEU A 209 -10.12 -6.60 6.62
C LEU A 209 -10.85 -7.94 6.77
N VAL A 210 -10.92 -8.71 5.69
CA VAL A 210 -11.69 -9.96 5.60
C VAL A 210 -10.80 -11.15 5.23
N GLY A 211 -11.35 -12.36 5.27
CA GLY A 211 -10.64 -13.57 4.83
C GLY A 211 -9.36 -13.81 5.62
N ALA A 212 -8.26 -14.09 4.92
CA ALA A 212 -6.97 -14.38 5.54
C ALA A 212 -6.38 -13.16 6.29
N ASN A 213 -6.66 -11.93 5.86
CA ASN A 213 -6.27 -10.72 6.58
C ASN A 213 -6.91 -10.66 7.98
N ALA A 214 -8.18 -11.08 8.12
CA ALA A 214 -8.85 -11.12 9.42
C ALA A 214 -8.16 -12.09 10.40
N ALA A 215 -7.65 -13.22 9.90
CA ALA A 215 -6.90 -14.17 10.73
C ALA A 215 -5.54 -13.59 11.19
N ILE A 216 -4.88 -12.80 10.35
CA ILE A 216 -3.65 -12.07 10.71
C ILE A 216 -3.94 -10.99 11.78
N VAL A 217 -5.06 -10.27 11.64
CA VAL A 217 -5.53 -9.32 12.66
C VAL A 217 -5.74 -10.03 13.99
N GLU A 218 -6.46 -11.15 14.01
CA GLU A 218 -6.71 -11.93 15.22
C GLU A 218 -5.40 -12.35 15.90
N GLU A 219 -4.43 -12.86 15.13
CA GLU A 219 -3.12 -13.25 15.68
C GLU A 219 -2.34 -12.06 16.25
N GLY A 220 -2.41 -10.88 15.60
CA GLY A 220 -1.79 -9.65 16.11
C GLY A 220 -2.45 -9.11 17.37
N VAL A 221 -3.78 -9.24 17.50
CA VAL A 221 -4.53 -8.91 18.72
C VAL A 221 -4.15 -9.87 19.86
N GLU A 222 -4.06 -11.17 19.57
CA GLU A 222 -3.60 -12.17 20.54
C GLU A 222 -2.15 -11.93 21.01
N ALA A 223 -1.28 -11.45 20.12
CA ALA A 223 0.09 -11.08 20.45
C ALA A 223 0.19 -9.75 21.20
N GLY A 224 -0.88 -8.95 21.22
CA GLY A 224 -0.93 -7.64 21.87
C GLY A 224 -0.22 -6.52 21.10
N VAL A 225 0.06 -6.71 19.81
CA VAL A 225 0.68 -5.68 18.94
C VAL A 225 -0.34 -4.89 18.13
N LEU A 226 -1.58 -5.39 18.04
CA LEU A 226 -2.70 -4.75 17.38
C LEU A 226 -3.92 -4.64 18.30
N GLU A 227 -4.67 -3.57 18.13
CA GLU A 227 -6.00 -3.36 18.69
C GLU A 227 -6.97 -3.20 17.52
N GLU A 228 -7.96 -4.08 17.43
CA GLU A 228 -9.10 -3.93 16.53
C GLU A 228 -10.28 -3.36 17.32
N GLY A 229 -10.93 -2.33 16.77
CA GLY A 229 -12.09 -1.72 17.41
C GLY A 229 -12.96 -0.93 16.45
N THR A 230 -14.10 -0.48 16.95
CA THR A 230 -15.03 0.39 16.20
C THR A 230 -14.87 1.83 16.64
N ASP A 231 -14.43 2.71 15.74
CA ASP A 231 -14.28 4.15 16.00
C ASP A 231 -14.63 4.95 14.72
N LEU A 232 -14.40 6.26 14.75
CA LEU A 232 -14.57 7.15 13.61
C LEU A 232 -13.65 6.70 12.46
N ALA A 233 -14.25 6.25 11.35
CA ALA A 233 -13.56 5.76 10.16
C ALA A 233 -13.14 6.93 9.26
N LEU A 234 -12.34 7.85 9.80
CA LEU A 234 -11.78 8.99 9.09
C LEU A 234 -10.26 9.01 9.21
N TYR A 235 -9.59 9.34 8.12
CA TYR A 235 -8.14 9.53 8.14
C TYR A 235 -7.74 10.76 8.97
N GLY A 236 -6.79 10.57 9.89
CA GLY A 236 -6.19 11.63 10.70
C GLY A 236 -6.66 11.69 12.14
N THR A 237 -7.29 10.63 12.67
CA THR A 237 -7.75 10.55 14.06
C THR A 237 -6.59 10.69 15.06
N GLN A 238 -5.37 10.29 14.69
CA GLN A 238 -4.17 10.45 15.50
C GLN A 238 -3.54 11.83 15.31
N THR A 239 -3.47 12.34 14.08
CA THR A 239 -2.58 13.50 13.80
C THR A 239 -3.27 14.81 13.43
N ARG A 240 -4.57 14.80 13.09
CA ARG A 240 -5.28 16.02 12.67
C ARG A 240 -6.03 16.69 13.82
N PRO A 241 -5.93 18.03 13.96
CA PRO A 241 -6.87 18.79 14.77
C PRO A 241 -8.30 18.59 14.26
N LEU A 242 -9.27 18.56 15.18
CA LEU A 242 -10.67 18.22 14.89
C LEU A 242 -11.28 18.99 13.68
N PRO A 243 -11.10 20.31 13.50
CA PRO A 243 -11.65 20.99 12.33
C PRO A 243 -11.11 20.44 11.00
N LYS A 244 -9.81 20.19 10.92
CA LYS A 244 -9.16 19.67 9.71
C LYS A 244 -9.51 18.19 9.49
N LEU A 245 -9.71 17.42 10.55
CA LEU A 245 -10.22 16.05 10.46
C LEU A 245 -11.58 16.03 9.75
N LEU A 246 -12.51 16.90 10.14
CA LEU A 246 -13.86 16.95 9.57
C LEU A 246 -13.92 17.60 8.19
N GLU A 247 -13.11 18.64 7.95
CA GLU A 247 -13.01 19.28 6.64
C GLU A 247 -12.59 18.29 5.56
N TYR A 248 -11.63 17.41 5.87
CA TYR A 248 -11.10 16.43 4.93
C TYR A 248 -11.81 15.07 4.97
N ALA A 249 -13.00 14.98 5.55
CA ALA A 249 -13.82 13.77 5.60
C ALA A 249 -14.47 13.44 4.24
N GLY A 250 -13.67 13.29 3.19
CA GLY A 250 -14.13 13.17 1.79
C GLY A 250 -15.05 11.98 1.53
N ASP A 251 -14.87 10.87 2.26
CA ASP A 251 -15.66 9.64 2.10
C ASP A 251 -17.12 9.81 2.56
N VAL A 252 -17.35 10.77 3.45
CA VAL A 252 -18.68 11.15 3.95
C VAL A 252 -18.89 12.65 3.71
N PRO A 253 -19.44 13.05 2.56
CA PRO A 253 -19.64 14.46 2.23
C PRO A 253 -20.81 15.05 3.03
N ILE A 254 -20.52 15.58 4.23
CA ILE A 254 -21.51 16.23 5.09
C ILE A 254 -21.63 17.72 4.70
N PRO A 255 -22.78 18.17 4.14
CA PRO A 255 -22.93 19.55 3.66
C PRO A 255 -22.72 20.61 4.76
N GLY A 256 -21.78 21.53 4.49
CA GLY A 256 -21.37 22.59 5.41
C GLY A 256 -20.49 22.13 6.57
N VAL A 257 -19.81 20.99 6.39
CA VAL A 257 -18.76 20.47 7.28
C VAL A 257 -17.59 19.95 6.42
N THR A 258 -17.82 18.94 5.60
CA THR A 258 -16.81 18.42 4.67
C THR A 258 -16.53 19.45 3.58
N GLY A 259 -15.24 19.71 3.31
CA GLY A 259 -14.78 20.75 2.39
C GLY A 259 -15.02 22.19 2.87
N ASP A 260 -15.52 22.41 4.09
CA ASP A 260 -15.80 23.74 4.65
C ASP A 260 -15.17 23.87 6.05
N GLU A 261 -13.92 24.35 6.12
CA GLU A 261 -13.21 24.57 7.39
C GLU A 261 -14.03 25.43 8.37
N SER A 262 -14.64 26.51 7.87
CA SER A 262 -15.47 27.41 8.69
C SER A 262 -16.76 26.72 9.15
N GLY A 263 -17.31 25.84 8.32
CA GLY A 263 -18.43 24.96 8.63
C GLY A 263 -18.09 23.96 9.72
N ALA A 264 -16.95 23.27 9.60
CA ALA A 264 -16.44 22.33 10.60
C ALA A 264 -16.21 23.01 11.96
N ILE A 265 -15.58 24.19 11.97
CA ILE A 265 -15.39 24.99 13.20
C ILE A 265 -16.75 25.33 13.84
N ARG A 266 -17.70 25.86 13.06
CA ARG A 266 -19.04 26.21 13.57
C ARG A 266 -19.82 24.99 14.08
N PHE A 267 -19.63 23.83 13.47
CA PHE A 267 -20.23 22.59 13.93
C PHE A 267 -19.64 22.18 15.29
N LEU A 268 -18.31 22.15 15.42
CA LEU A 268 -17.61 21.76 16.64
C LEU A 268 -17.86 22.75 17.80
N ASP A 269 -17.80 24.07 17.55
CA ASP A 269 -18.12 25.10 18.56
C ASP A 269 -19.59 25.06 19.01
N GLY A 270 -20.47 24.37 18.27
CA GLY A 270 -21.88 24.18 18.62
C GLY A 270 -22.14 22.98 19.54
N LEU A 271 -21.13 22.17 19.86
CA LEU A 271 -21.24 20.99 20.72
C LEU A 271 -21.01 21.36 22.19
N ASP A 272 -21.65 20.63 23.10
CA ASP A 272 -21.47 20.81 24.56
C ASP A 272 -20.25 20.00 25.08
N VAL A 273 -19.14 20.07 24.35
CA VAL A 273 -17.90 19.34 24.63
C VAL A 273 -16.71 20.30 24.60
N ASP A 274 -15.77 20.17 25.54
CA ASP A 274 -14.55 20.99 25.54
C ASP A 274 -13.51 20.45 24.55
N LEU A 275 -13.58 20.92 23.31
CA LEU A 275 -12.77 20.42 22.20
C LEU A 275 -11.45 21.20 22.00
N LYS A 276 -11.09 22.08 22.93
CA LYS A 276 -9.87 22.89 22.88
C LYS A 276 -9.01 22.67 24.11
N ALA A 277 -7.69 22.62 23.93
CA ALA A 277 -6.71 22.60 25.01
C ALA A 277 -5.69 23.71 24.75
N ASP A 278 -5.44 24.56 25.74
CA ASP A 278 -4.54 25.71 25.64
C ASP A 278 -4.81 26.66 24.45
N GLY A 279 -6.08 26.77 24.04
CA GLY A 279 -6.52 27.61 22.93
C GLY A 279 -6.37 26.97 21.54
N GLU A 280 -5.79 25.78 21.46
CA GLU A 280 -5.66 24.99 20.23
C GLU A 280 -6.74 23.90 20.17
N TRP A 281 -7.11 23.48 18.96
CA TRP A 281 -8.04 22.37 18.78
C TRP A 281 -7.39 21.04 19.17
N ARG A 282 -8.09 20.25 19.99
CA ARG A 282 -7.73 18.86 20.27
C ARG A 282 -7.82 18.02 18.99
N ARG A 283 -7.18 16.85 19.01
CA ARG A 283 -7.29 15.80 17.99
C ARG A 283 -8.30 14.74 18.47
N TRP A 284 -8.74 13.85 17.58
CA TRP A 284 -9.67 12.78 17.96
C TRP A 284 -9.11 11.87 19.04
N VAL A 285 -7.84 11.47 18.93
CA VAL A 285 -7.13 10.67 19.94
C VAL A 285 -7.07 11.34 21.31
N ASP A 286 -7.12 12.67 21.39
CA ASP A 286 -7.04 13.38 22.66
C ASP A 286 -8.39 13.31 23.41
N LEU A 287 -9.49 12.91 22.76
CA LEU A 287 -10.84 12.82 23.33
C LEU A 287 -11.05 11.55 24.15
N THR A 288 -11.80 11.67 25.24
CA THR A 288 -12.34 10.52 25.98
C THR A 288 -13.44 9.82 25.19
N ASP A 289 -13.74 8.56 25.52
CA ASP A 289 -14.78 7.79 24.82
C ASP A 289 -16.17 8.44 24.85
N ASP A 290 -16.51 9.13 25.94
CA ASP A 290 -17.77 9.86 26.05
C ASP A 290 -17.79 11.09 25.14
N GLU A 291 -16.69 11.86 25.09
CA GLU A 291 -16.53 13.00 24.18
C GLU A 291 -16.57 12.55 22.71
N LYS A 292 -15.84 11.47 22.37
CA LYS A 292 -15.88 10.86 21.03
C LYS A 292 -17.31 10.49 20.65
N ARG A 293 -18.03 9.81 21.55
CA ARG A 293 -19.42 9.39 21.31
C ARG A 293 -20.34 10.58 21.06
N GLU A 294 -20.19 11.68 21.80
CA GLU A 294 -20.98 12.89 21.59
C GLU A 294 -20.70 13.53 20.23
N VAL A 295 -19.42 13.68 19.86
CA VAL A 295 -19.03 14.25 18.55
C VAL A 295 -19.52 13.38 17.40
N ALA A 296 -19.30 12.06 17.45
CA ALA A 296 -19.76 11.12 16.43
C ALA A 296 -21.28 11.13 16.29
N SER A 297 -22.02 11.14 17.41
CA SER A 297 -23.48 11.21 17.40
C SER A 297 -23.99 12.49 16.75
N ALA A 298 -23.34 13.63 17.03
CA ALA A 298 -23.67 14.90 16.42
C ALA A 298 -23.37 14.93 14.91
N LEU A 299 -22.27 14.30 14.47
CA LEU A 299 -21.92 14.16 13.05
C LEU A 299 -22.97 13.34 12.31
N VAL A 300 -23.36 12.18 12.86
CA VAL A 300 -24.42 11.33 12.29
C VAL A 300 -25.73 12.10 12.17
N GLN A 301 -26.16 12.79 13.23
CA GLN A 301 -27.38 13.61 13.20
C GLN A 301 -27.29 14.72 12.15
N ARG A 302 -26.13 15.37 12.04
CA ARG A 302 -25.89 16.42 11.04
C ARG A 302 -25.99 15.85 9.63
N ALA A 303 -25.34 14.73 9.34
CA ALA A 303 -25.37 14.06 8.04
C ALA A 303 -26.80 13.68 7.63
N VAL A 304 -27.55 13.03 8.53
CA VAL A 304 -28.96 12.66 8.30
C VAL A 304 -29.82 13.90 8.06
N SER A 305 -29.68 14.95 8.86
CA SER A 305 -30.45 16.20 8.72
C SER A 305 -30.20 16.93 7.39
N ARG A 306 -29.04 16.69 6.76
CA ARG A 306 -28.62 17.25 5.48
C ARG A 306 -28.91 16.34 4.29
N GLY A 307 -29.53 15.18 4.53
CA GLY A 307 -29.92 14.24 3.47
C GLY A 307 -28.76 13.40 2.92
N VAL A 308 -27.69 13.20 3.70
CA VAL A 308 -26.61 12.28 3.33
C VAL A 308 -27.19 10.85 3.26
N PRO A 309 -26.91 10.07 2.19
CA PRO A 309 -27.38 8.69 2.05
C PRO A 309 -26.99 7.80 3.23
N ALA A 310 -27.85 6.84 3.59
CA ALA A 310 -27.68 6.02 4.79
C ALA A 310 -26.40 5.17 4.77
N ASP A 311 -26.03 4.64 3.61
CA ASP A 311 -24.77 3.93 3.38
C ASP A 311 -23.55 4.81 3.72
N ARG A 312 -23.57 6.08 3.30
CA ARG A 312 -22.51 7.05 3.62
C ARG A 312 -22.50 7.46 5.08
N VAL A 313 -23.66 7.57 5.71
CA VAL A 313 -23.74 7.85 7.15
C VAL A 313 -23.18 6.69 7.96
N ASN A 314 -23.50 5.45 7.57
CA ASN A 314 -22.99 4.26 8.25
C ASN A 314 -21.47 4.15 8.13
N ALA A 315 -20.89 4.59 7.01
CA ALA A 315 -19.45 4.61 6.81
C ALA A 315 -18.68 5.61 7.71
N LEU A 316 -19.36 6.48 8.50
CA LEU A 316 -18.67 7.35 9.46
C LEU A 316 -18.03 6.57 10.61
N VAL A 317 -18.58 5.42 10.96
CA VAL A 317 -18.11 4.60 12.08
C VAL A 317 -17.82 3.22 11.52
N GLY A 318 -16.59 2.77 11.67
CA GLY A 318 -16.11 1.54 11.06
C GLY A 318 -15.02 0.88 11.88
N THR A 319 -14.50 -0.22 11.34
CA THR A 319 -13.39 -0.95 11.95
C THR A 319 -12.11 -0.14 11.83
N THR A 320 -11.33 -0.14 12.90
CA THR A 320 -10.07 0.58 13.02
C THR A 320 -8.99 -0.37 13.53
N TYR A 321 -7.78 -0.20 12.99
CA TYR A 321 -6.62 -1.02 13.31
C TYR A 321 -5.53 -0.13 13.90
N VAL A 322 -5.31 -0.30 15.20
CA VAL A 322 -4.38 0.51 15.98
C VAL A 322 -3.18 -0.35 16.40
N LEU A 323 -1.97 0.15 16.18
CA LEU A 323 -0.73 -0.52 16.59
C LEU A 323 -0.48 -0.23 18.07
N ALA A 324 -0.65 -1.26 18.92
CA ALA A 324 -0.73 -1.13 20.37
C ALA A 324 0.57 -0.62 21.02
N GLU A 325 1.72 -0.85 20.38
CA GLU A 325 3.04 -0.48 20.88
C GLU A 325 3.47 0.94 20.49
N GLU A 326 2.80 1.56 19.52
CA GLU A 326 3.17 2.88 19.01
C GLU A 326 2.60 4.01 19.86
N GLU A 327 3.28 5.16 19.90
CA GLU A 327 2.86 6.30 20.74
C GLU A 327 1.56 6.93 20.19
N PRO A 328 0.51 7.11 21.01
CA PRO A 328 -0.71 7.79 20.60
C PRO A 328 -0.47 9.20 20.04
N GLY A 329 -1.24 9.57 19.02
CA GLY A 329 -1.10 10.88 18.38
C GLY A 329 0.09 11.00 17.42
N THR A 330 0.67 9.87 17.02
CA THR A 330 1.66 9.75 15.93
C THR A 330 1.02 9.11 14.71
N GLU A 331 1.65 9.29 13.54
CA GLU A 331 1.23 8.62 12.31
C GLU A 331 1.36 7.07 12.42
N LEU A 332 2.19 6.56 13.33
CA LEU A 332 2.49 5.13 13.45
C LEU A 332 1.40 4.36 14.22
N ARG A 333 0.61 5.05 15.04
CA ARG A 333 -0.41 4.44 15.91
C ARG A 333 -1.59 3.86 15.13
N ASP A 334 -1.92 4.40 13.98
CA ASP A 334 -3.07 3.98 13.16
C ASP A 334 -2.58 3.40 11.83
N ALA A 335 -3.08 2.23 11.44
CA ALA A 335 -2.60 1.53 10.25
C ALA A 335 -2.77 2.36 8.96
N SER A 336 -3.85 3.13 8.83
CA SER A 336 -4.11 3.98 7.66
C SER A 336 -3.16 5.19 7.62
N GLU A 337 -2.88 5.80 8.78
CA GLU A 337 -1.92 6.89 8.89
C GLU A 337 -0.49 6.43 8.66
N PHE A 338 -0.13 5.24 9.15
CA PHE A 338 1.19 4.66 8.99
C PHE A 338 1.41 4.28 7.52
N SER A 339 0.46 3.60 6.90
CA SER A 339 0.50 3.32 5.46
C SER A 339 0.68 4.60 4.63
N THR A 340 -0.03 5.68 4.98
CA THR A 340 0.12 6.97 4.28
C THR A 340 1.51 7.58 4.48
N LEU A 341 2.10 7.44 5.67
CA LEU A 341 3.49 7.85 5.92
C LEU A 341 4.46 7.07 5.01
N LEU A 342 4.31 5.75 4.93
CA LEU A 342 5.15 4.87 4.09
C LEU A 342 5.00 5.20 2.61
N ASN A 343 3.76 5.34 2.12
CA ASN A 343 3.47 5.78 0.76
C ASN A 343 4.11 7.13 0.43
N ALA A 344 4.17 8.06 1.38
CA ALA A 344 4.90 9.31 1.17
C ALA A 344 6.40 9.06 1.00
N THR A 345 7.02 8.15 1.76
CA THR A 345 8.45 7.83 1.58
C THR A 345 8.72 7.18 0.21
N ALA A 346 7.85 6.26 -0.22
CA ALA A 346 7.90 5.59 -1.51
C ALA A 346 7.82 6.58 -2.69
N ARG A 347 6.84 7.49 -2.68
CA ARG A 347 6.63 8.49 -3.76
C ARG A 347 7.77 9.48 -3.96
N TYR A 348 8.64 9.62 -2.96
CA TYR A 348 9.85 10.44 -3.01
C TYR A 348 11.14 9.62 -3.09
N GLU A 349 11.04 8.34 -3.48
CA GLU A 349 12.18 7.46 -3.73
C GLU A 349 13.08 7.28 -2.51
N ARG A 350 12.47 7.30 -1.32
CA ARG A 350 13.12 7.10 -0.02
C ARG A 350 12.63 5.83 0.66
N ALA A 351 12.67 4.73 -0.09
CA ALA A 351 12.32 3.41 0.42
C ALA A 351 13.23 2.99 1.59
N ASP A 352 14.49 3.44 1.60
CA ASP A 352 15.42 3.31 2.73
C ASP A 352 14.86 3.87 4.05
N VAL A 353 14.20 5.03 3.98
CA VAL A 353 13.58 5.67 5.15
C VAL A 353 12.34 4.90 5.58
N GLY A 354 11.48 4.52 4.64
CA GLY A 354 10.27 3.74 4.91
C GLY A 354 10.61 2.42 5.60
N LEU A 355 11.57 1.67 5.04
CA LEU A 355 12.06 0.42 5.59
C LEU A 355 12.64 0.61 7.01
N ALA A 356 13.49 1.62 7.22
CA ALA A 356 14.05 1.89 8.54
C ALA A 356 12.98 2.20 9.60
N VAL A 357 11.92 2.93 9.22
CA VAL A 357 10.76 3.16 10.11
C VAL A 357 10.05 1.83 10.42
N CYS A 358 9.75 1.01 9.42
CA CYS A 358 9.14 -0.31 9.66
C CYS A 358 10.03 -1.21 10.56
N LEU A 359 11.35 -1.11 10.46
CA LEU A 359 12.31 -1.87 11.27
C LEU A 359 12.56 -1.30 12.68
N GLY A 360 11.84 -0.26 13.09
CA GLY A 360 11.87 0.24 14.48
C GLY A 360 12.60 1.57 14.69
N ASP A 361 13.11 2.23 13.66
CA ASP A 361 13.76 3.54 13.82
C ASP A 361 12.73 4.65 14.06
N ARG A 362 12.50 4.97 15.34
CA ARG A 362 11.64 6.07 15.82
C ARG A 362 12.37 7.41 15.96
N GLY A 363 13.63 7.50 15.50
CA GLY A 363 14.48 8.68 15.55
C GLY A 363 14.65 9.33 14.18
N GLU A 364 15.83 9.21 13.58
CA GLU A 364 16.22 9.94 12.38
C GLU A 364 15.40 9.55 11.15
N ALA A 365 15.15 8.25 10.97
CA ALA A 365 14.32 7.76 9.86
C ALA A 365 12.89 8.27 10.00
N TYR A 366 12.29 8.14 11.19
CA TYR A 366 10.92 8.61 11.41
C TYR A 366 10.79 10.13 11.24
N ASP A 367 11.73 10.94 11.76
CA ASP A 367 11.77 12.37 11.51
C ASP A 367 11.86 12.73 10.02
N SER A 368 12.63 11.94 9.26
CA SER A 368 12.77 12.08 7.82
C SER A 368 11.46 11.72 7.11
N ALA A 369 10.81 10.62 7.48
CA ALA A 369 9.51 10.20 6.96
C ALA A 369 8.44 11.28 7.20
N ARG A 370 8.39 11.88 8.40
CA ARG A 370 7.46 12.97 8.71
C ARG A 370 7.73 14.23 7.87
N LYS A 371 9.00 14.54 7.56
CA LYS A 371 9.35 15.64 6.64
C LYS A 371 8.84 15.34 5.22
N LEU A 372 9.02 14.10 4.75
CA LEU A 372 8.52 13.66 3.44
C LEU A 372 6.99 13.73 3.38
N LEU A 373 6.27 13.27 4.41
CA LEU A 373 4.82 13.38 4.48
C LEU A 373 4.33 14.83 4.48
N ARG A 374 4.98 15.72 5.25
CA ARG A 374 4.64 17.16 5.22
C ARG A 374 4.90 17.78 3.84
N ASN A 375 5.97 17.38 3.17
CA ASN A 375 6.25 17.81 1.79
C ASN A 375 5.19 17.26 0.82
N HIS A 376 4.81 15.99 0.98
CA HIS A 376 3.76 15.33 0.20
C HIS A 376 2.44 16.11 0.27
N ARG A 377 1.94 16.36 1.49
CA ARG A 377 0.70 17.09 1.75
C ARG A 377 0.74 18.51 1.15
N ARG A 378 1.88 19.19 1.24
CA ARG A 378 2.07 20.52 0.64
C ARG A 378 2.00 20.48 -0.88
N ASN A 379 2.61 19.48 -1.52
CA ASN A 379 2.60 19.36 -2.98
C ASN A 379 1.23 18.95 -3.50
N LEU A 380 0.49 18.09 -2.78
CA LEU A 380 -0.91 17.79 -3.09
C LEU A 380 -1.79 19.04 -3.04
N SER A 381 -1.72 19.80 -1.94
CA SER A 381 -2.47 21.06 -1.79
C SER A 381 -2.16 22.04 -2.92
N ARG A 382 -0.88 22.24 -3.25
CA ARG A 382 -0.48 23.11 -4.38
C ARG A 382 -1.00 22.61 -5.73
N GLY A 383 -1.04 21.30 -5.93
CA GLY A 383 -1.60 20.70 -7.14
C GLY A 383 -3.09 20.95 -7.27
N ILE A 384 -3.85 20.79 -6.18
CA ILE A 384 -5.30 21.10 -6.16
C ILE A 384 -5.53 22.60 -6.39
N ASP A 385 -4.80 23.47 -5.68
CA ASP A 385 -4.89 24.93 -5.85
C ASP A 385 -4.62 25.35 -7.30
N MET A 386 -3.68 24.69 -7.98
CA MET A 386 -3.38 24.92 -9.40
C MET A 386 -4.58 24.54 -10.28
N VAL A 387 -5.17 23.35 -10.08
CA VAL A 387 -6.33 22.91 -10.85
C VAL A 387 -7.53 23.81 -10.62
N GLU A 388 -7.78 24.27 -9.39
CA GLU A 388 -8.87 25.21 -9.08
C GLU A 388 -8.68 26.59 -9.72
N GLN A 389 -7.43 27.08 -9.80
CA GLN A 389 -7.13 28.41 -10.36
C GLN A 389 -7.07 28.42 -11.89
N GLU A 390 -6.47 27.40 -12.50
CA GLU A 390 -6.25 27.32 -13.95
C GLU A 390 -7.42 26.61 -14.66
N GLY A 391 -8.17 25.78 -13.93
CA GLY A 391 -9.20 24.92 -14.47
C GLY A 391 -8.63 23.70 -15.21
N VAL A 392 -9.54 22.94 -15.81
CA VAL A 392 -9.22 21.81 -16.69
C VAL A 392 -9.73 22.09 -18.11
N GLU A 393 -9.02 21.60 -19.11
CA GLU A 393 -9.47 21.60 -20.50
C GLU A 393 -10.58 20.57 -20.70
N GLN A 394 -11.53 20.89 -21.59
CA GLN A 394 -12.74 20.10 -21.80
C GLN A 394 -12.72 19.52 -23.21
N ALA A 395 -12.65 18.19 -23.32
CA ALA A 395 -12.97 17.44 -24.53
C ALA A 395 -14.46 17.02 -24.51
N GLU A 396 -14.93 16.19 -25.44
CA GLU A 396 -16.36 15.87 -25.52
C GLU A 396 -16.80 14.95 -24.38
N HIS A 397 -16.00 13.92 -24.08
CA HIS A 397 -16.25 12.87 -23.10
C HIS A 397 -15.25 12.86 -21.94
N VAL A 398 -14.04 13.40 -22.11
CA VAL A 398 -13.03 13.56 -21.05
C VAL A 398 -12.77 15.03 -20.71
N GLN A 399 -12.10 15.26 -19.59
CA GLN A 399 -11.49 16.53 -19.21
C GLN A 399 -10.04 16.31 -18.82
N TRP A 400 -9.18 17.32 -18.94
CA TRP A 400 -7.76 17.09 -18.71
C TRP A 400 -6.95 18.32 -18.30
N PHE A 401 -5.78 18.11 -17.73
CA PHE A 401 -4.81 19.17 -17.46
C PHE A 401 -3.36 18.67 -17.61
N HIS A 402 -2.46 19.57 -17.99
CA HIS A 402 -1.02 19.29 -18.05
C HIS A 402 -0.29 20.02 -16.92
N ALA A 403 0.28 19.25 -15.99
CA ALA A 403 1.04 19.77 -14.87
C ALA A 403 2.45 20.25 -15.25
N GLY A 404 3.04 19.67 -16.31
CA GLY A 404 4.44 19.91 -16.66
C GLY A 404 5.35 19.37 -15.57
N ASP A 405 6.36 20.13 -15.19
CA ASP A 405 7.26 19.88 -14.05
C ASP A 405 6.70 20.35 -12.69
N ARG A 406 5.54 21.02 -12.67
CA ARG A 406 4.97 21.66 -11.46
C ARG A 406 4.42 20.66 -10.46
N ILE A 407 3.94 19.51 -10.95
CA ILE A 407 3.47 18.39 -10.14
C ILE A 407 4.23 17.16 -10.62
N ARG A 408 4.87 16.46 -9.67
CA ARG A 408 5.58 15.22 -9.97
C ARG A 408 4.63 14.19 -10.57
N GLU A 409 5.12 13.44 -11.55
CA GLU A 409 4.42 12.30 -12.14
C GLU A 409 3.90 11.30 -11.10
N THR A 410 4.67 11.04 -10.02
CA THR A 410 4.27 10.12 -8.94
C THR A 410 3.10 10.62 -8.08
N ILE A 411 2.66 11.87 -8.27
CA ILE A 411 1.62 12.53 -7.48
C ILE A 411 0.47 13.06 -8.35
N VAL A 412 0.70 13.28 -9.66
CA VAL A 412 -0.27 13.93 -10.57
C VAL A 412 -1.63 13.20 -10.59
N GLY A 413 -1.64 11.88 -10.58
CA GLY A 413 -2.87 11.08 -10.51
C GLY A 413 -3.64 11.23 -9.20
N ILE A 414 -2.96 11.46 -8.07
CA ILE A 414 -3.62 11.74 -6.79
C ILE A 414 -4.29 13.11 -6.85
N VAL A 415 -3.59 14.12 -7.38
CA VAL A 415 -4.15 15.46 -7.55
C VAL A 415 -5.37 15.42 -8.45
N ALA A 416 -5.32 14.69 -9.56
CA ALA A 416 -6.45 14.51 -10.46
C ALA A 416 -7.67 13.92 -9.74
N GLY A 417 -7.45 12.88 -8.93
CA GLY A 417 -8.53 12.25 -8.15
C GLY A 417 -9.12 13.18 -7.10
N MET A 418 -8.28 13.90 -6.35
CA MET A 418 -8.73 14.87 -5.35
C MET A 418 -9.46 16.06 -5.99
N ALA A 419 -9.04 16.48 -7.18
CA ALA A 419 -9.63 17.59 -7.92
C ALA A 419 -11.01 17.24 -8.52
N MET A 420 -11.44 15.97 -8.55
CA MET A 420 -12.79 15.61 -9.03
C MET A 420 -13.92 16.28 -8.26
N GLY A 421 -13.66 16.77 -7.03
CA GLY A 421 -14.60 17.56 -6.22
C GLY A 421 -14.37 19.07 -6.26
N ALA A 422 -13.35 19.55 -6.99
CA ALA A 422 -13.00 20.98 -7.06
C ALA A 422 -13.91 21.75 -8.03
N ASP A 423 -14.06 23.04 -7.76
CA ASP A 423 -14.80 23.95 -8.64
C ASP A 423 -14.16 24.00 -10.03
N GLY A 424 -14.97 23.79 -11.07
CA GLY A 424 -14.50 23.77 -12.45
C GLY A 424 -14.16 22.38 -13.00
N VAL A 425 -14.17 21.34 -12.16
CA VAL A 425 -14.02 19.94 -12.56
C VAL A 425 -15.39 19.24 -12.60
N ARG A 426 -15.62 18.46 -13.66
CA ARG A 426 -16.90 17.81 -13.94
C ARG A 426 -16.93 16.38 -13.44
N GLY A 427 -17.73 16.07 -12.41
CA GLY A 427 -17.86 14.71 -11.89
C GLY A 427 -18.51 13.69 -12.86
N ASP A 428 -19.10 14.17 -13.96
CA ASP A 428 -19.71 13.38 -15.03
C ASP A 428 -18.76 13.07 -16.19
N LYS A 429 -17.46 13.36 -16.06
CA LYS A 429 -16.42 13.02 -17.03
C LYS A 429 -15.17 12.46 -16.35
N PRO A 430 -14.49 11.47 -16.93
CA PRO A 430 -13.15 11.10 -16.47
C PRO A 430 -12.18 12.28 -16.59
N ILE A 431 -11.25 12.38 -15.64
CA ILE A 431 -10.15 13.36 -15.68
C ILE A 431 -8.85 12.69 -16.10
N VAL A 432 -8.14 13.27 -17.05
CA VAL A 432 -6.80 12.87 -17.51
C VAL A 432 -5.79 13.93 -17.05
N ALA A 433 -4.74 13.51 -16.38
CA ALA A 433 -3.69 14.39 -15.89
C ALA A 433 -2.34 13.98 -16.45
N LEU A 434 -1.60 14.96 -16.98
CA LEU A 434 -0.30 14.75 -17.61
C LEU A 434 0.81 15.43 -16.80
N ALA A 435 1.98 14.80 -16.71
CA ALA A 435 3.16 15.36 -16.05
C ALA A 435 4.45 14.96 -16.80
N GLU A 436 5.44 15.84 -16.77
CA GLU A 436 6.77 15.53 -17.29
C GLU A 436 7.44 14.43 -16.44
N THR A 437 8.25 13.60 -17.10
CA THR A 437 9.02 12.53 -16.49
C THR A 437 10.43 12.51 -17.04
N ASP A 438 11.36 11.94 -16.27
CA ASP A 438 12.74 11.71 -16.71
C ASP A 438 12.86 10.43 -17.58
N GLU A 439 11.75 9.69 -17.76
CA GLU A 439 11.68 8.52 -18.64
C GLU A 439 11.73 8.89 -20.12
N THR A 440 12.18 7.95 -20.94
CA THR A 440 12.23 8.07 -22.40
C THR A 440 11.62 6.85 -23.06
N ILE A 441 10.97 7.04 -24.20
CA ILE A 441 10.37 5.97 -25.00
C ILE A 441 11.14 5.80 -26.31
N ALA A 442 11.35 4.56 -26.73
CA ALA A 442 11.88 4.23 -28.06
C ALA A 442 10.79 4.38 -29.13
N VAL A 443 11.06 5.14 -30.18
CA VAL A 443 10.04 5.49 -31.20
C VAL A 443 10.21 4.72 -32.52
N ASP A 444 11.38 4.09 -32.72
CA ASP A 444 11.71 3.31 -33.92
C ASP A 444 12.61 2.11 -33.55
N ASP A 445 12.19 0.89 -33.93
CA ASP A 445 12.91 -0.36 -33.68
C ASP A 445 14.29 -0.45 -34.39
N GLU A 446 14.50 0.36 -35.43
CA GLU A 446 15.68 0.28 -36.30
C GLU A 446 16.81 1.25 -35.92
N GLU A 447 16.53 2.34 -35.18
CA GLU A 447 17.51 3.42 -34.92
C GLU A 447 17.74 3.73 -33.42
N GLU A 448 17.15 2.98 -32.47
CA GLU A 448 17.25 3.21 -31.01
C GLU A 448 17.02 4.69 -30.62
N ARG A 449 16.17 5.40 -31.36
CA ARG A 449 15.91 6.81 -31.10
C ARG A 449 14.95 6.93 -29.92
N GLN A 450 15.49 7.43 -28.82
CA GLN A 450 14.72 7.76 -27.62
C GLN A 450 14.20 9.18 -27.69
N VAL A 451 12.96 9.37 -27.24
CA VAL A 451 12.37 10.70 -27.00
C VAL A 451 11.90 10.80 -25.56
N ASP A 452 11.89 12.02 -25.04
CA ASP A 452 11.34 12.30 -23.72
C ASP A 452 9.89 11.82 -23.65
N ALA A 453 9.48 11.34 -22.48
CA ALA A 453 8.16 10.82 -22.26
C ALA A 453 7.31 11.77 -21.39
N VAL A 454 6.00 11.54 -21.40
CA VAL A 454 5.02 12.20 -20.53
C VAL A 454 4.24 11.13 -19.80
N LYS A 455 4.15 11.26 -18.48
CA LYS A 455 3.32 10.38 -17.66
C LYS A 455 1.89 10.86 -17.69
N VAL A 456 0.97 9.94 -17.93
CA VAL A 456 -0.46 10.17 -17.95
C VAL A 456 -1.11 9.37 -16.82
N SER A 457 -2.07 9.98 -16.13
CA SER A 457 -2.91 9.33 -15.12
C SER A 457 -4.37 9.72 -15.33
N ALA A 458 -5.29 8.77 -15.35
CA ALA A 458 -6.72 9.05 -15.35
C ALA A 458 -7.42 8.61 -14.07
N ARG A 459 -8.50 9.32 -13.75
CA ARG A 459 -9.42 9.00 -12.66
C ARG A 459 -10.86 9.10 -13.15
N ALA A 460 -11.67 8.12 -12.79
CA ALA A 460 -13.11 8.10 -13.00
C ALA A 460 -13.84 8.04 -11.66
N THR A 461 -15.12 8.42 -11.66
CA THR A 461 -15.99 8.17 -10.51
C THR A 461 -16.59 6.77 -10.62
N HIS A 462 -16.94 6.15 -9.50
CA HIS A 462 -17.68 4.89 -9.51
C HIS A 462 -19.01 4.96 -10.28
N HIS A 463 -19.58 6.16 -10.42
CA HIS A 463 -20.75 6.36 -11.27
C HIS A 463 -20.43 6.11 -12.75
N LEU A 464 -19.31 6.65 -13.24
CA LEU A 464 -18.84 6.44 -14.61
C LEU A 464 -18.48 4.98 -14.89
N VAL A 465 -17.80 4.31 -13.95
CA VAL A 465 -17.50 2.87 -14.08
C VAL A 465 -18.78 2.05 -14.21
N ARG A 466 -19.81 2.33 -13.40
CA ARG A 466 -21.13 1.70 -13.53
C ARG A 466 -21.86 2.03 -14.84
N GLN A 467 -21.45 3.08 -15.54
CA GLN A 467 -21.96 3.43 -16.87
C GLN A 467 -21.18 2.74 -18.00
N GLY A 468 -20.17 1.93 -17.68
CA GLY A 468 -19.38 1.17 -18.66
C GLY A 468 -17.99 1.75 -18.93
N VAL A 469 -17.59 2.85 -18.27
CA VAL A 469 -16.23 3.39 -18.43
C VAL A 469 -15.22 2.43 -17.81
N ASP A 470 -14.24 2.01 -18.61
CA ASP A 470 -13.09 1.24 -18.18
C ASP A 470 -11.81 1.99 -18.58
N LEU A 471 -11.18 2.64 -17.60
CA LEU A 471 -9.96 3.40 -17.81
C LEU A 471 -8.72 2.55 -18.12
N SER A 472 -8.71 1.26 -17.76
CA SER A 472 -7.59 0.39 -18.14
C SER A 472 -7.54 0.25 -19.65
N THR A 473 -8.68 -0.09 -20.26
CA THR A 473 -8.83 -0.18 -21.71
C THR A 473 -8.54 1.15 -22.39
N VAL A 474 -9.07 2.27 -21.87
CA VAL A 474 -8.81 3.61 -22.39
C VAL A 474 -7.31 3.91 -22.42
N MET A 475 -6.60 3.67 -21.31
CA MET A 475 -5.17 3.95 -21.21
C MET A 475 -4.34 3.07 -22.14
N SER A 476 -4.61 1.77 -22.19
CA SER A 476 -3.88 0.84 -23.05
C SER A 476 -4.06 1.18 -24.53
N GLU A 477 -5.30 1.37 -25.00
CA GLU A 477 -5.58 1.61 -26.42
C GLU A 477 -5.16 3.02 -26.86
N ALA A 478 -5.44 4.06 -26.06
CA ALA A 478 -5.04 5.43 -26.39
C ALA A 478 -3.52 5.60 -26.39
N ALA A 479 -2.80 4.97 -25.46
CA ALA A 479 -1.35 5.01 -25.43
C ALA A 479 -0.75 4.27 -26.63
N ALA A 480 -1.24 3.06 -26.94
CA ALA A 480 -0.79 2.29 -28.09
C ALA A 480 -0.98 3.06 -29.41
N ALA A 481 -2.09 3.80 -29.56
CA ALA A 481 -2.37 4.62 -30.75
C ALA A 481 -1.32 5.75 -30.99
N VAL A 482 -0.61 6.18 -29.94
CA VAL A 482 0.42 7.22 -30.02
C VAL A 482 1.85 6.71 -29.84
N GLY A 483 2.05 5.40 -29.78
CA GLY A 483 3.36 4.77 -29.58
C GLY A 483 3.84 4.82 -28.13
N GLY A 484 2.92 4.79 -27.18
CA GLY A 484 3.18 4.62 -25.75
C GLY A 484 2.60 3.31 -25.21
N GLU A 485 2.71 3.15 -23.90
CA GLU A 485 2.18 1.99 -23.17
C GLU A 485 1.31 2.45 -22.02
N GLY A 486 0.25 1.70 -21.70
CA GLY A 486 -0.69 2.05 -20.65
C GLY A 486 -1.51 0.88 -20.16
N GLY A 487 -2.13 1.06 -19.00
CA GLY A 487 -2.99 0.07 -18.34
C GLY A 487 -3.34 0.47 -16.91
N GLY A 488 -4.01 -0.42 -16.18
CA GLY A 488 -4.33 -0.22 -14.77
C GLY A 488 -5.68 -0.84 -14.42
N HIS A 489 -6.50 -0.09 -13.68
CA HIS A 489 -7.84 -0.49 -13.27
C HIS A 489 -8.91 0.38 -13.95
N ASP A 490 -10.16 -0.08 -13.89
CA ASP A 490 -11.34 0.59 -14.45
C ASP A 490 -11.55 2.03 -13.92
N VAL A 491 -11.28 2.27 -12.64
CA VAL A 491 -11.46 3.56 -11.96
C VAL A 491 -10.21 4.45 -11.96
N ALA A 492 -9.03 3.84 -12.09
CA ALA A 492 -7.75 4.51 -12.05
C ALA A 492 -6.72 3.75 -12.89
N ALA A 493 -6.19 4.42 -13.90
CA ALA A 493 -5.21 3.85 -14.82
C ALA A 493 -4.14 4.89 -15.18
N GLY A 494 -3.04 4.44 -15.76
CA GLY A 494 -1.95 5.30 -16.19
C GLY A 494 -1.37 4.86 -17.52
N ALA A 495 -0.62 5.77 -18.13
CA ALA A 495 0.13 5.52 -19.35
C ALA A 495 1.44 6.31 -19.36
N THR A 496 2.38 5.90 -20.19
CA THR A 496 3.55 6.68 -20.57
C THR A 496 3.48 6.88 -22.08
N VAL A 497 3.50 8.14 -22.55
CA VAL A 497 3.38 8.48 -23.97
C VAL A 497 4.53 9.36 -24.44
N PRO A 498 4.90 9.35 -25.74
CA PRO A 498 5.96 10.23 -26.25
C PRO A 498 5.61 11.72 -26.09
N ALA A 499 6.56 12.54 -25.66
CA ALA A 499 6.39 13.98 -25.57
C ALA A 499 6.03 14.60 -26.94
N GLY A 500 5.08 15.54 -26.94
CA GLY A 500 4.50 16.12 -28.16
C GLY A 500 3.34 15.34 -28.75
N ARG A 501 2.94 14.19 -28.17
CA ARG A 501 1.75 13.39 -28.58
C ARG A 501 0.58 13.51 -27.59
N GLU A 502 0.65 14.42 -26.63
CA GLU A 502 -0.32 14.58 -25.55
C GLU A 502 -1.74 14.85 -26.08
N SER A 503 -1.86 15.75 -27.07
CA SER A 503 -3.15 16.10 -27.66
C SER A 503 -3.74 14.95 -28.49
N ASP A 504 -2.90 14.19 -29.18
CA ASP A 504 -3.34 12.99 -29.92
C ASP A 504 -3.83 11.90 -28.96
N PHE A 505 -3.11 11.72 -27.84
CA PHE A 505 -3.50 10.79 -26.79
C PHE A 505 -4.87 11.16 -26.21
N VAL A 506 -5.06 12.43 -25.83
CA VAL A 506 -6.34 12.89 -25.25
C VAL A 506 -7.49 12.72 -26.25
N ALA A 507 -7.26 12.97 -27.54
CA ALA A 507 -8.27 12.76 -28.58
C ALA A 507 -8.65 11.27 -28.70
N ALA A 508 -7.67 10.36 -28.73
CA ALA A 508 -7.92 8.92 -28.75
C ALA A 508 -8.68 8.46 -27.50
N ALA A 509 -8.28 8.94 -26.32
CA ALA A 509 -8.98 8.64 -25.06
C ALA A 509 -10.43 9.14 -25.06
N ASP A 510 -10.69 10.33 -25.63
CA ASP A 510 -12.03 10.90 -25.76
C ASP A 510 -12.95 10.02 -26.64
N GLU A 511 -12.43 9.53 -27.78
CA GLU A 511 -13.14 8.63 -28.69
C GLU A 511 -13.45 7.28 -28.03
N ILE A 512 -12.47 6.66 -27.34
CA ILE A 512 -12.67 5.37 -26.67
C ILE A 512 -13.71 5.48 -25.55
N VAL A 513 -13.68 6.56 -24.75
CA VAL A 513 -14.71 6.79 -23.71
C VAL A 513 -16.09 6.98 -24.33
N ALA A 514 -16.18 7.65 -25.49
CA ALA A 514 -17.44 7.77 -26.22
C ALA A 514 -17.99 6.40 -26.61
N GLU A 515 -17.15 5.54 -27.19
CA GLU A 515 -17.51 4.18 -27.60
C GLU A 515 -17.93 3.29 -26.42
N GLN A 516 -17.31 3.46 -25.25
CA GLN A 516 -17.70 2.74 -24.03
C GLN A 516 -19.07 3.16 -23.50
N LEU A 517 -19.40 4.46 -23.58
CA LEU A 517 -20.67 5.01 -23.07
C LEU A 517 -21.87 4.78 -24.00
N ASP A 518 -21.62 4.48 -25.28
CA ASP A 518 -22.65 4.18 -26.29
C ASP A 518 -23.09 2.70 -26.30
N GLN A 519 -22.46 1.84 -25.49
CA GLN A 519 -22.76 0.41 -25.33
C GLN A 519 -23.83 0.16 -24.25
#